data_AF-A0A522CDT2-F1
#
_entry.id   AF-A0A522CDT2-F1
#
_cell.length_a   1.000
_cell.length_b   1.000
_cell.length_c   1.000
_cell.angle_alpha   90.00
_cell.angle_beta   90.00
_cell.angle_gamma   90.00
#
_symmetry.space_group_name_H-M   'P 1'
#
loop_
_entity.id
_entity.type
_entity.pdbx_description
1 polymer ?
#
loop_
_entity_poly.entity_id
_entity_poly.type
_entity_poly.pdbx_seq_one_letter_code
_entity_poly.pdbx_strand_id
1 'polypeptide(L)'
;MTKKKELDQEVSSLFSEVRDRFAQAAAYYPETGIKDLFNKSVEAIDEVTARAGAFSDPAKAQSAREACLLIAYMEDDAQRTHDRDVINEFAQAKPKLERIEKLVGR
;
A
#
# COMPACT_ATOMS: atom_id res chain seq x y z
N MET A 1 19.10 -0.32 21.10
CA MET A 1 18.31 -1.12 20.14
C MET A 1 16.96 -0.44 19.81
N THR A 2 16.96 0.85 19.48
CA THR A 2 15.72 1.65 19.39
C THR A 2 15.25 1.84 17.94
N LYS A 3 16.18 2.08 17.01
CA LYS A 3 15.89 2.43 15.60
C LYS A 3 15.18 1.36 14.77
N LYS A 4 15.45 0.07 15.01
CA LYS A 4 14.84 -1.03 14.23
C LYS A 4 13.35 -1.22 14.56
N LYS A 5 12.99 -1.03 15.83
CA LYS A 5 11.60 -1.14 16.29
C LYS A 5 10.76 0.05 15.82
N GLU A 6 11.36 1.24 15.77
CA GLU A 6 10.73 2.46 15.26
C GLU A 6 10.42 2.35 13.76
N LEU A 7 11.38 1.86 12.95
CA LEU A 7 11.16 1.61 11.52
C LEU A 7 10.00 0.65 11.27
N ASP A 8 10.00 -0.48 11.98
CA ASP A 8 9.00 -1.53 11.81
C ASP A 8 7.58 -1.05 12.16
N GLN A 9 7.47 -0.31 13.27
CA GLN A 9 6.22 0.30 13.69
C GLN A 9 5.73 1.37 12.71
N GLU A 10 6.63 2.22 12.21
CA GLU A 10 6.27 3.29 11.27
C GLU A 10 5.78 2.73 9.94
N VAL A 11 6.51 1.78 9.34
CA VAL A 11 6.11 1.16 8.07
C VAL A 11 4.80 0.40 8.22
N SER A 12 4.63 -0.36 9.32
CA SER A 12 3.37 -1.07 9.60
C SER A 12 2.19 -0.13 9.76
N SER A 13 2.36 1.01 10.45
CA SER A 13 1.31 2.03 10.62
C SER A 13 0.89 2.62 9.29
N LEU A 14 1.87 3.02 8.46
CA LEU A 14 1.59 3.60 7.14
C LEU A 14 0.88 2.60 6.22
N PHE A 15 1.29 1.33 6.22
CA PHE A 15 0.61 0.30 5.46
C PHE A 15 -0.82 0.07 5.96
N SER A 16 -1.05 0.01 7.28
CA SER A 16 -2.39 -0.15 7.83
C SER A 16 -3.32 0.99 7.39
N GLU A 17 -2.85 2.24 7.45
CA GLU A 17 -3.64 3.39 7.01
C GLU A 17 -4.03 3.34 5.53
N VAL A 18 -3.11 2.91 4.66
CA VAL A 18 -3.39 2.75 3.22
C VAL A 18 -4.36 1.59 3.00
N ARG A 19 -4.12 0.46 3.68
CA ARG A 19 -4.93 -0.76 3.58
C ARG A 19 -6.36 -0.53 4.02
N ASP A 20 -6.57 0.12 5.16
CA ASP A 20 -7.91 0.42 5.66
C ASP A 20 -8.67 1.37 4.72
N ARG A 21 -7.96 2.33 4.13
CA ARG A 21 -8.55 3.24 3.13
C ARG A 21 -9.00 2.48 1.89
N PHE A 22 -8.14 1.65 1.30
CA PHE A 22 -8.51 0.87 0.13
C PHE A 22 -9.58 -0.18 0.42
N ALA A 23 -9.59 -0.78 1.61
CA ALA A 23 -10.67 -1.68 2.03
C ALA A 23 -12.02 -0.95 2.13
N GLN A 24 -12.04 0.28 2.65
CA GLN A 24 -13.24 1.12 2.68
C GLN A 24 -13.69 1.50 1.26
N ALA A 25 -12.76 1.89 0.39
CA ALA A 25 -13.04 2.18 -1.01
C ALA A 25 -13.63 0.95 -1.72
N ALA A 26 -13.01 -0.23 -1.58
CA ALA A 26 -13.50 -1.49 -2.17
C ALA A 26 -14.93 -1.85 -1.71
N ALA A 27 -15.31 -1.49 -0.49
CA ALA A 27 -16.67 -1.70 0.03
C ALA A 27 -17.68 -0.69 -0.53
N TYR A 28 -17.23 0.51 -0.94
CA TYR A 28 -18.06 1.58 -1.49
C TYR A 28 -18.41 1.36 -2.97
N TYR A 29 -17.47 0.84 -3.78
CA TYR A 29 -17.69 0.65 -5.22
C TYR A 29 -18.42 -0.67 -5.53
N PRO A 30 -19.60 -0.62 -6.18
CA PRO A 30 -20.32 -1.82 -6.62
C PRO A 30 -19.74 -2.42 -7.91
N GLU A 31 -18.99 -1.64 -8.69
CA GLU A 31 -18.39 -2.09 -9.96
C GLU A 31 -17.22 -3.03 -9.71
N THR A 32 -17.26 -4.21 -10.34
CA THR A 32 -16.27 -5.27 -10.12
C THR A 32 -14.86 -4.83 -10.51
N GLY A 33 -14.69 -4.08 -11.59
CA GLY A 33 -13.36 -3.63 -12.05
C GLY A 33 -12.67 -2.67 -11.08
N ILE A 34 -13.37 -1.64 -10.59
CA ILE A 34 -12.83 -0.67 -9.62
C ILE A 34 -12.61 -1.34 -8.26
N LYS A 35 -13.58 -2.15 -7.82
CA LYS A 35 -13.46 -2.93 -6.58
C LYS A 35 -12.23 -3.83 -6.59
N ASP A 36 -11.94 -4.47 -7.72
CA ASP A 36 -10.78 -5.34 -7.88
C ASP A 36 -9.45 -4.58 -7.77
N LEU A 37 -9.36 -3.34 -8.27
CA LEU A 37 -8.16 -2.51 -8.10
C LEU A 37 -7.83 -2.28 -6.62
N PHE A 38 -8.85 -1.93 -5.83
CA PHE A 38 -8.68 -1.72 -4.40
C PHE A 38 -8.40 -3.01 -3.64
N ASN A 39 -9.13 -4.10 -3.94
CA ASN A 39 -8.89 -5.40 -3.30
C ASN A 39 -7.47 -5.91 -3.55
N LYS A 40 -6.98 -5.85 -4.80
CA LYS A 40 -5.59 -6.24 -5.11
C LYS A 40 -4.56 -5.39 -4.38
N SER A 41 -4.85 -4.10 -4.20
CA SER A 41 -4.00 -3.20 -3.43
C SER A 41 -3.98 -3.56 -1.94
N VAL A 42 -5.13 -3.95 -1.38
CA VAL A 42 -5.24 -4.45 0.00
C VAL A 42 -4.50 -5.77 0.17
N GLU A 43 -4.69 -6.72 -0.75
CA GLU A 43 -4.02 -8.03 -0.74
C GLU A 43 -2.50 -7.89 -0.76
N ALA A 44 -1.95 -7.00 -1.60
CA ALA A 44 -0.52 -6.73 -1.64
C ALA A 44 0.04 -6.24 -0.30
N ILE A 45 -0.72 -5.44 0.44
CA ILE A 45 -0.32 -4.96 1.77
C ILE A 45 -0.44 -6.08 2.80
N ASP A 46 -1.53 -6.84 2.77
CA ASP A 46 -1.78 -7.95 3.68
C ASP A 46 -0.68 -9.04 3.52
N GLU A 47 -0.22 -9.33 2.29
CA GLU A 47 0.89 -10.25 2.02
C GLU A 47 2.22 -9.80 2.62
N VAL A 48 2.55 -8.50 2.50
CA VAL A 48 3.78 -7.94 3.06
C VAL A 48 3.76 -7.91 4.58
N THR A 49 2.63 -7.53 5.17
CA THR A 49 2.47 -7.42 6.63
C THR A 49 2.45 -8.80 7.29
N ALA A 50 1.86 -9.81 6.65
CA ALA A 50 1.88 -11.20 7.11
C ALA A 50 3.26 -11.85 7.02
N ARG A 51 4.17 -11.35 6.17
CA ARG A 51 5.52 -11.90 6.04
C ARG A 51 6.30 -11.74 7.36
N ALA A 52 6.85 -12.86 7.84
CA ALA A 52 7.68 -12.88 9.04
C ALA A 52 8.93 -12.00 8.89
N GLY A 53 9.44 -11.51 10.02
CA GLY A 53 10.60 -10.61 10.07
C GLY A 53 10.22 -9.14 10.22
N ALA A 54 11.23 -8.29 10.32
CA ALA A 54 11.06 -6.84 10.46
C ALA A 54 11.32 -6.14 9.12
N PHE A 55 10.81 -4.93 8.95
CA PHE A 55 11.11 -4.12 7.76
C PHE A 55 12.57 -3.67 7.63
N SER A 56 13.40 -3.91 8.66
CA SER A 56 14.86 -3.79 8.56
C SER A 56 15.53 -4.98 7.86
N ASP A 57 14.82 -6.08 7.65
CA ASP A 57 15.35 -7.27 6.98
C ASP A 57 15.22 -7.12 5.46
N PRO A 58 16.29 -7.38 4.67
CA PRO A 58 16.29 -7.14 3.23
C PRO A 58 15.14 -7.82 2.49
N ALA A 59 14.76 -9.04 2.88
CA ALA A 59 13.69 -9.80 2.24
C ALA A 59 12.30 -9.18 2.45
N LYS A 60 12.02 -8.66 3.64
CA LYS A 60 10.73 -8.01 3.95
C LYS A 60 10.71 -6.57 3.42
N ALA A 61 11.83 -5.86 3.47
CA ALA A 61 12.00 -4.56 2.81
C ALA A 61 11.75 -4.66 1.30
N GLN A 62 12.28 -5.70 0.65
CA GLN A 62 12.05 -5.94 -0.77
C GLN A 62 10.56 -6.18 -1.07
N SER A 63 9.87 -7.01 -0.29
CA SER A 63 8.43 -7.23 -0.46
C SER A 63 7.62 -5.95 -0.23
N ALA A 64 8.01 -5.10 0.72
CA ALA A 64 7.38 -3.79 0.90
C ALA A 64 7.51 -2.90 -0.33
N ARG A 65 8.70 -2.88 -0.97
CA ARG A 65 8.92 -2.15 -2.23
C ARG A 65 8.05 -2.73 -3.35
N GLU A 66 7.96 -4.05 -3.45
CA GLU A 66 7.13 -4.73 -4.45
C GLU A 66 5.65 -4.38 -4.29
N ALA A 67 5.13 -4.32 -3.06
CA ALA A 67 3.77 -3.88 -2.81
C ALA A 67 3.55 -2.41 -3.19
N CYS A 68 4.48 -1.50 -2.84
CA CYS A 68 4.38 -0.10 -3.28
C CYS A 68 4.37 0.04 -4.80
N LEU A 69 5.22 -0.71 -5.50
CA LEU A 69 5.27 -0.73 -6.97
C LEU A 69 3.98 -1.27 -7.59
N LEU A 70 3.41 -2.35 -7.04
CA LEU A 70 2.13 -2.88 -7.48
C LEU A 70 1.03 -1.84 -7.32
N ILE A 71 0.96 -1.17 -6.17
CA ILE A 71 -0.05 -0.13 -5.91
C ILE A 71 0.13 1.08 -6.84
N ALA A 72 1.37 1.47 -7.14
CA ALA A 72 1.65 2.52 -8.12
C ALA A 72 1.16 2.12 -9.52
N TYR A 73 1.31 0.86 -9.91
CA TYR A 73 0.72 0.35 -11.15
C TYR A 73 -0.82 0.38 -11.12
N MET A 74 -1.44 0.06 -9.98
CA MET A 74 -2.90 0.19 -9.80
C MET A 74 -3.36 1.65 -9.84
N GLU A 75 -2.56 2.62 -9.37
CA GLU A 75 -2.84 4.06 -9.53
C GLU A 75 -2.87 4.44 -11.02
N ASP A 76 -1.93 3.94 -11.82
CA ASP A 76 -1.92 4.19 -13.27
C ASP A 76 -3.13 3.56 -13.97
N ASP A 77 -3.55 2.35 -13.59
CA ASP A 77 -4.76 1.71 -14.09
C ASP A 77 -6.03 2.47 -13.64
N ALA A 78 -6.05 2.99 -12.40
CA ALA A 78 -7.13 3.84 -11.90
C ALA A 78 -7.30 5.11 -12.74
N GLN A 79 -6.20 5.73 -13.21
CA GLN A 79 -6.28 6.90 -14.10
C GLN A 79 -7.01 6.60 -15.42
N ARG A 80 -7.01 5.36 -15.90
CA ARG A 80 -7.71 4.94 -17.12
C ARG A 80 -9.21 4.75 -16.94
N THR A 81 -9.68 4.64 -15.70
CA THR A 81 -11.12 4.51 -15.41
C THR A 81 -11.86 5.83 -15.63
N HIS A 82 -11.15 6.97 -15.66
CA HIS A 82 -11.71 8.33 -15.63
C HIS A 82 -12.61 8.63 -14.42
N ASP A 83 -12.65 7.76 -13.41
CA ASP A 83 -13.37 7.99 -12.17
C ASP A 83 -12.53 8.88 -11.23
N ARG A 84 -13.07 10.07 -10.94
CA ARG A 84 -12.37 11.08 -10.12
C ARG A 84 -12.21 10.63 -8.68
N ASP A 85 -13.18 9.89 -8.15
CA ASP A 85 -13.16 9.44 -6.77
C ASP A 85 -12.12 8.34 -6.62
N VAL A 86 -12.03 7.40 -7.57
CA VAL A 86 -10.97 6.38 -7.60
C VAL A 86 -9.59 7.02 -7.66
N ILE A 87 -9.36 7.96 -8.58
CA ILE A 87 -8.08 8.68 -8.69
C ILE A 87 -7.73 9.40 -7.37
N ASN A 88 -8.72 10.03 -6.72
CA ASN A 88 -8.52 10.71 -5.44
C ASN A 88 -8.15 9.74 -4.31
N GLU A 89 -8.69 8.52 -4.29
CA GLU A 89 -8.33 7.50 -3.30
C GLU A 89 -6.86 7.11 -3.40
N PHE A 90 -6.36 6.84 -4.62
CA PHE A 90 -4.94 6.54 -4.85
C PHE A 90 -4.03 7.74 -4.55
N ALA A 91 -4.42 8.94 -4.97
CA ALA A 91 -3.65 10.16 -4.70
C ALA A 91 -3.48 10.43 -3.19
N GLN A 92 -4.47 10.05 -2.37
CA GLN A 92 -4.39 10.20 -0.90
C GLN A 92 -3.53 9.12 -0.23
N ALA A 93 -3.36 7.95 -0.86
CA ALA A 93 -2.45 6.90 -0.42
C ALA A 93 -0.99 7.20 -0.81
N LYS A 94 -0.78 7.85 -1.97
CA LYS A 94 0.54 8.08 -2.58
C LYS A 94 1.61 8.64 -1.63
N PRO A 95 1.37 9.70 -0.83
CA PRO A 95 2.40 10.23 0.07
C PRO A 95 2.87 9.22 1.14
N LYS A 96 1.99 8.29 1.56
CA LYS A 96 2.34 7.25 2.54
C LYS A 96 3.18 6.16 1.89
N LEU A 97 2.84 5.76 0.67
CA LEU A 97 3.59 4.77 -0.12
C LEU A 97 5.02 5.26 -0.43
N GLU A 98 5.15 6.51 -0.88
CA GLU A 98 6.47 7.13 -1.11
C GLU A 98 7.29 7.23 0.19
N ARG A 99 6.63 7.46 1.33
CA ARG A 99 7.30 7.48 2.63
C ARG A 99 7.80 6.08 3.00
N ILE A 100 6.98 5.04 2.80
CA ILE A 100 7.39 3.64 3.03
C ILE A 100 8.60 3.31 2.17
N GLU A 101 8.56 3.60 0.87
CA GLU A 101 9.70 3.36 -0.04
C GLU A 101 10.98 4.04 0.43
N LYS A 102 10.90 5.29 0.91
CA LYS A 102 12.07 6.00 1.46
C LYS A 102 12.59 5.37 2.76
N LEU A 103 11.72 4.75 3.55
CA LEU A 103 12.07 4.10 4.82
C LEU A 103 12.73 2.73 4.58
N VAL A 104 12.16 1.91 3.70
CA VAL A 104 12.68 0.56 3.39
C VAL A 104 13.74 0.58 2.28
N GLY A 105 13.84 1.67 1.53
CA GLY A 105 14.77 1.95 0.43
C GLY A 105 16.21 2.25 0.84
N ARG A 106 16.38 2.68 2.10
CA ARG A 106 17.64 3.18 2.69
C ARG A 106 18.56 2.08 3.18
#